data_AF-A0AAD6SME3-F1
#
_entry.id   AF-A0AAD6SME3-F1
#
_cell.length_a   1.000
_cell.length_b   1.000
_cell.length_c   1.000
_cell.angle_alpha   90.00
_cell.angle_beta   90.00
_cell.angle_gamma   90.00
#
_symmetry.space_group_name_H-M   'P 1'
#
loop_
_entity.id
_entity.type
_entity.pdbx_description
1 polymer ?
#
loop_
_entity_poly.entity_id
_entity_poly.type
_entity_poly.pdbx_seq_one_letter_code
_entity_poly.pdbx_strand_id
1 'polypeptide(L)'
;MLAFTRLSLAAAVLAPALSTHAAKILVQVGPGGQRIFSPSNVTASVGDVVSFQFLSKNHSVTQSSFASPCEPLAGGVDSGFQPVAVDATNLPEFSIAINNASKPLFFFSAQTALVDECNLGMVFSINQDANSATKSFTDFQANAKADVPAAKATAVVSSSTVAAAPAAASSGAKILVQVGAGNGLTFSPSNISANTGDTVSFQFLNRNHSVTESSFASPCEPLAGGIDSGLQFVAANSTEIPEFSFTITNGSKQFFFFSKQTVPVNECNKGMVFSINQDPNSAVKSFAAFQANAKADIPASTASAVGTKATAVPAKASSGSEILVQVGADDSLTFSPSNISANAGDTVTFQFLSKNHSVTQTTFAEPCSSPLFGGIDSGFQPIAPNATAIPQFSFTLNNANTPLFFFSKQGAECNKGMVFSINQDPNSVKSFAAFQANAKADIPASTASAVGTKATAVPAKASSGSEILVQVGADDSLTFSPSNISAKAGDTVTFQFLSKNHSVTQTTFAEPCSSPLFGGIDSGFQPIAPNATAIPQFSFTLNNANTPLFFFSKQGAECTKGMVFSINQDPNSVKSFAAFQANAEADIRPAAKGNKRGRRVHARDFSKVVGK
;
A
#
# COMPACT_ATOMS: atom_id res chain seq x y z
N MET A 1 13.15 -78.48 -53.67
CA MET A 1 12.67 -77.11 -53.95
C MET A 1 12.06 -76.57 -52.66
N LEU A 2 12.91 -75.97 -51.83
CA LEU A 2 13.06 -74.53 -51.56
C LEU A 2 12.06 -74.03 -50.50
N ALA A 3 12.58 -73.93 -49.27
CA ALA A 3 11.98 -73.29 -48.11
C ALA A 3 12.24 -71.78 -48.16
N PHE A 4 11.22 -70.97 -47.88
CA PHE A 4 11.34 -69.52 -47.76
C PHE A 4 11.48 -69.11 -46.30
N THR A 5 12.66 -68.62 -45.95
CA THR A 5 13.02 -68.03 -44.65
C THR A 5 12.63 -66.55 -44.65
N ARG A 6 11.83 -66.11 -43.67
CA ARG A 6 11.48 -64.70 -43.48
C ARG A 6 12.56 -64.00 -42.65
N LEU A 7 13.15 -62.93 -43.19
CA LEU A 7 14.16 -62.10 -42.55
C LEU A 7 13.47 -60.92 -41.84
N SER A 8 13.52 -60.88 -40.51
CA SER A 8 13.04 -59.75 -39.70
C SER A 8 14.16 -58.73 -39.51
N LEU A 9 13.96 -57.51 -40.01
CA LEU A 9 14.87 -56.38 -39.84
C LEU A 9 14.53 -55.66 -38.53
N ALA A 10 15.39 -55.75 -37.51
CA ALA A 10 15.28 -54.97 -36.28
C ALA A 10 16.01 -53.63 -36.45
N ALA A 11 15.26 -52.52 -36.51
CA ALA A 11 15.83 -51.18 -36.48
C ALA A 11 16.06 -50.76 -35.02
N ALA A 12 17.33 -50.64 -34.62
CA ALA A 12 17.72 -50.08 -33.32
C ALA A 12 17.57 -48.55 -33.36
N VAL A 13 16.56 -48.03 -32.69
CA VAL A 13 16.40 -46.58 -32.47
C VAL A 13 17.32 -46.16 -31.33
N LEU A 14 18.42 -45.49 -31.67
CA LEU A 14 19.32 -44.86 -30.71
C LEU A 14 18.68 -43.52 -30.27
N ALA A 15 18.07 -43.50 -29.09
CA ALA A 15 17.56 -42.26 -28.50
C ALA A 15 18.74 -41.40 -28.02
N PRO A 16 18.82 -40.10 -28.37
CA PRO A 16 19.84 -39.22 -27.83
C PRO A 16 19.58 -39.02 -26.33
N ALA A 17 20.57 -39.36 -25.51
CA ALA A 17 20.56 -39.01 -24.10
C ALA A 17 20.65 -37.48 -23.98
N LEU A 18 19.52 -36.83 -23.70
CA LEU A 18 19.48 -35.44 -23.29
C LEU A 18 20.20 -35.33 -21.95
N SER A 19 21.42 -34.77 -21.98
CA SER A 19 22.13 -34.40 -20.75
C SER A 19 21.36 -33.26 -20.10
N THR A 20 20.54 -33.59 -19.09
CA THR A 20 19.86 -32.59 -18.25
C THR A 20 20.93 -31.81 -17.49
N HIS A 21 21.18 -30.56 -17.89
CA HIS A 21 22.08 -29.67 -17.14
C HIS A 21 21.44 -29.29 -15.81
N ALA A 22 22.11 -29.62 -14.71
CA ALA A 22 21.78 -29.16 -13.36
C ALA A 22 21.78 -27.62 -13.29
N ALA A 23 20.67 -27.00 -12.87
CA ALA A 23 20.59 -25.55 -12.71
C ALA A 23 21.21 -25.11 -11.37
N LYS A 24 21.91 -23.97 -11.38
CA LYS A 24 22.36 -23.28 -10.15
C LYS A 24 21.33 -22.22 -9.76
N ILE A 25 20.66 -22.41 -8.63
CA ILE A 25 19.64 -21.49 -8.09
C ILE A 25 20.29 -20.65 -7.00
N LEU A 26 20.41 -19.34 -7.21
CA LEU A 26 21.04 -18.44 -6.25
C LEU A 26 20.03 -17.92 -5.21
N VAL A 27 20.39 -18.01 -3.93
CA VAL A 27 19.67 -17.45 -2.79
C VAL A 27 20.60 -16.50 -2.05
N GLN A 28 20.20 -15.26 -1.90
CA GLN A 28 20.94 -14.26 -1.13
C GLN A 28 20.55 -14.34 0.35
N VAL A 29 21.54 -14.43 1.23
CA VAL A 29 21.35 -14.46 2.68
C VAL A 29 21.76 -13.11 3.26
N GLY A 30 20.78 -12.43 3.87
CA GLY A 30 20.93 -11.09 4.41
C GLY A 30 21.29 -10.00 3.39
N PRO A 31 20.59 -9.88 2.25
CA PRO A 31 20.82 -8.78 1.30
C PRO A 31 20.59 -7.42 1.96
N GLY A 32 21.49 -6.47 1.74
CA GLY A 32 21.35 -5.09 2.23
C GLY A 32 21.28 -4.96 3.76
N GLY A 33 21.85 -5.90 4.51
CA GLY A 33 21.79 -5.87 5.99
C GLY A 33 20.51 -6.47 6.57
N GLN A 34 19.62 -7.04 5.77
CA GLN A 34 18.34 -7.58 6.23
C GLN A 34 18.50 -8.97 6.86
N ARG A 35 17.48 -9.44 7.61
CA ARG A 35 17.44 -10.79 8.22
C ARG A 35 16.50 -11.69 7.42
N ILE A 36 16.83 -11.92 6.15
CA ILE A 36 15.99 -12.66 5.20
C ILE A 36 16.83 -13.58 4.29
N PHE A 37 16.18 -14.60 3.77
CA PHE A 37 16.60 -15.31 2.56
C PHE A 37 15.87 -14.71 1.36
N SER A 38 16.59 -14.40 0.27
CA SER A 38 16.01 -13.81 -0.94
C SER A 38 16.43 -14.59 -2.19
N PRO A 39 15.50 -15.27 -2.88
CA PRO A 39 14.09 -15.46 -2.50
C PRO A 39 13.96 -16.29 -1.21
N SER A 40 12.81 -16.18 -0.53
CA SER A 40 12.52 -16.90 0.72
C SER A 40 12.11 -18.36 0.52
N ASN A 41 11.85 -18.75 -0.73
CA ASN A 41 11.58 -20.11 -1.12
C ASN A 41 11.92 -20.35 -2.59
N VAL A 42 12.22 -21.60 -2.94
CA VAL A 42 12.52 -22.00 -4.32
C VAL A 42 11.93 -23.37 -4.67
N THR A 43 11.77 -23.62 -5.96
CA THR A 43 11.54 -24.95 -6.52
C THR A 43 12.80 -25.39 -7.25
N ALA A 44 13.18 -26.65 -7.10
CA ALA A 44 14.40 -27.21 -7.66
C ALA A 44 14.18 -28.68 -8.08
N SER A 45 14.65 -29.03 -9.26
CA SER A 45 14.59 -30.39 -9.80
C SER A 45 15.71 -31.27 -9.22
N VAL A 46 15.57 -32.60 -9.33
CA VAL A 46 16.66 -33.52 -8.99
C VAL A 46 17.86 -33.20 -9.89
N GLY A 47 19.02 -32.98 -9.27
CA GLY A 47 20.26 -32.56 -9.94
C GLY A 47 20.58 -31.08 -9.77
N ASP A 48 19.60 -30.22 -9.50
CA ASP A 48 19.85 -28.77 -9.29
C ASP A 48 20.70 -28.52 -8.05
N VAL A 49 21.40 -27.38 -8.04
CA VAL A 49 22.19 -26.90 -6.91
C VAL A 49 21.60 -25.59 -6.40
N VAL A 50 21.14 -25.58 -5.16
CA VAL A 50 20.71 -24.36 -4.47
C VAL A 50 21.92 -23.77 -3.75
N SER A 51 22.29 -22.56 -4.15
CA SER A 51 23.50 -21.86 -3.73
C SER A 51 23.15 -20.62 -2.91
N PHE A 52 23.51 -20.62 -1.64
CA PHE A 52 23.32 -19.54 -0.70
C PHE A 52 24.54 -18.64 -0.65
N GLN A 53 24.39 -17.39 -1.07
CA GLN A 53 25.45 -16.38 -1.00
C GLN A 53 25.18 -15.43 0.17
N PHE A 54 26.09 -15.37 1.12
CA PHE A 54 25.96 -14.56 2.33
C PHE A 54 26.47 -13.15 2.05
N LEU A 55 25.61 -12.14 2.23
CA LEU A 55 25.89 -10.78 1.77
C LEU A 55 26.22 -9.80 2.89
N SER A 56 25.75 -10.05 4.11
CA SER A 56 26.02 -9.16 5.23
C SER A 56 25.72 -9.85 6.57
N LYS A 57 26.19 -9.25 7.66
CA LYS A 57 25.94 -9.72 9.04
C LYS A 57 26.36 -11.19 9.21
N ASN A 58 25.85 -11.87 10.23
CA ASN A 58 26.18 -13.24 10.52
C ASN A 58 24.90 -14.07 10.54
N HIS A 59 24.79 -14.99 9.59
CA HIS A 59 23.62 -15.83 9.36
C HIS A 59 24.06 -17.29 9.16
N SER A 60 23.12 -18.23 9.23
CA SER A 60 23.35 -19.62 8.82
C SER A 60 22.26 -20.11 7.88
N VAL A 61 22.51 -21.24 7.21
CA VAL A 61 21.53 -22.08 6.54
C VAL A 61 21.53 -23.40 7.28
N THR A 62 20.65 -23.52 8.27
CA THR A 62 20.55 -24.70 9.13
C THR A 62 19.23 -25.40 8.81
N GLN A 63 19.29 -26.67 8.44
CA GLN A 63 18.11 -27.46 8.10
C GLN A 63 17.30 -27.73 9.36
N SER A 64 15.98 -27.59 9.27
CA SER A 64 15.03 -27.91 10.32
C SER A 64 13.91 -28.79 9.81
N SER A 65 12.99 -29.17 10.70
CA SER A 65 11.75 -29.80 10.30
C SER A 65 10.65 -28.75 10.17
N PHE A 66 9.62 -29.04 9.39
CA PHE A 66 8.44 -28.16 9.31
C PHE A 66 7.78 -27.93 10.69
N ALA A 67 7.83 -28.93 11.57
CA ALA A 67 7.17 -28.91 12.89
C ALA A 67 8.01 -28.20 13.97
N SER A 68 9.33 -28.26 13.85
CA SER A 68 10.29 -27.58 14.73
C SER A 68 11.18 -26.68 13.87
N PRO A 69 10.65 -25.53 13.40
CA PRO A 69 11.30 -24.67 12.41
C PRO A 69 12.59 -24.00 12.90
N CYS A 70 12.72 -23.74 14.21
CA CYS A 70 13.88 -23.10 14.82
C CYS A 70 14.81 -24.09 15.54
N GLU A 71 14.62 -25.39 15.34
CA GLU A 71 15.50 -26.44 15.85
C GLU A 71 16.28 -27.12 14.72
N PRO A 72 17.60 -27.30 14.86
CA PRO A 72 18.39 -28.07 13.90
C PRO A 72 17.86 -29.50 13.76
N LEU A 73 17.62 -29.93 12.52
CA LEU A 73 17.21 -31.28 12.22
C LEU A 73 18.38 -32.25 12.48
N ALA A 74 18.15 -33.31 13.24
CA ALA A 74 19.17 -34.33 13.50
C ALA A 74 19.65 -34.98 12.19
N GLY A 75 20.96 -34.92 11.93
CA GLY A 75 21.56 -35.37 10.67
C GLY A 75 21.24 -34.48 9.46
N GLY A 76 20.64 -33.31 9.70
CA GLY A 76 20.36 -32.30 8.69
C GLY A 76 21.60 -31.51 8.27
N VAL A 77 21.42 -30.75 7.19
CA VAL A 77 22.46 -29.91 6.61
C VAL A 77 22.61 -28.61 7.41
N ASP A 78 23.84 -28.20 7.70
CA ASP A 78 24.12 -26.92 8.36
C ASP A 78 25.34 -26.24 7.72
N SER A 79 25.20 -25.00 7.28
CA SER A 79 26.33 -24.20 6.80
C SER A 79 27.25 -23.74 7.93
N GLY A 80 26.79 -23.79 9.18
CA GLY A 80 27.35 -23.01 10.28
C GLY A 80 27.16 -21.50 10.07
N PHE A 81 27.66 -20.71 11.02
CA PHE A 81 27.62 -19.25 10.93
C PHE A 81 28.58 -18.71 9.87
N GLN A 82 28.07 -17.85 9.00
CA GLN A 82 28.78 -17.24 7.88
C GLN A 82 28.84 -15.72 8.09
N PRO A 83 29.81 -15.21 8.88
CA PRO A 83 29.93 -13.79 9.17
C PRO A 83 30.50 -13.04 7.96
N VAL A 84 29.85 -11.96 7.59
CA VAL A 84 30.26 -11.06 6.51
C VAL A 84 30.49 -9.68 7.09
N ALA A 85 31.75 -9.22 7.01
CA ALA A 85 32.13 -7.88 7.44
C ALA A 85 31.49 -6.80 6.54
N VAL A 86 31.33 -5.60 7.10
CA VAL A 86 30.99 -4.42 6.29
C VAL A 86 32.06 -4.24 5.20
N ASP A 87 31.62 -4.08 3.95
CA ASP A 87 32.47 -3.94 2.75
C ASP A 87 33.29 -5.16 2.32
N ALA A 88 32.95 -6.37 2.80
CA ALA A 88 33.59 -7.59 2.32
C ALA A 88 33.36 -7.81 0.81
N THR A 89 34.45 -7.94 0.04
CA THR A 89 34.39 -8.22 -1.40
C THR A 89 34.38 -9.71 -1.73
N ASN A 90 34.81 -10.55 -0.77
CA ASN A 90 34.75 -12.00 -0.86
C ASN A 90 33.62 -12.50 0.01
N LEU A 91 32.59 -13.06 -0.62
CA LEU A 91 31.34 -13.44 0.03
C LEU A 91 31.30 -14.96 0.22
N PRO A 92 30.99 -15.47 1.43
CA PRO A 92 30.81 -16.89 1.65
C PRO A 92 29.68 -17.45 0.80
N GLU A 93 29.85 -18.67 0.32
CA GLU A 93 28.83 -19.41 -0.41
C GLU A 93 28.66 -20.80 0.19
N PHE A 94 27.41 -21.24 0.33
CA PHE A 94 27.05 -22.58 0.77
C PHE A 94 26.12 -23.21 -0.27
N SER A 95 26.33 -24.47 -0.64
CA SER A 95 25.55 -25.10 -1.72
C SER A 95 24.96 -26.43 -1.28
N ILE A 96 23.73 -26.69 -1.71
CA ILE A 96 22.99 -27.92 -1.47
C ILE A 96 22.59 -28.52 -2.82
N ALA A 97 23.00 -29.76 -3.08
CA ALA A 97 22.55 -30.50 -4.25
C ALA A 97 21.20 -31.17 -3.97
N ILE A 98 20.25 -31.03 -4.90
CA ILE A 98 18.91 -31.59 -4.76
C ILE A 98 18.91 -33.02 -5.29
N ASN A 99 18.83 -33.97 -4.36
CA ASN A 99 18.78 -35.41 -4.69
C ASN A 99 17.35 -35.97 -4.70
N ASN A 100 16.37 -35.26 -4.15
CA ASN A 100 14.97 -35.67 -4.11
C ASN A 100 14.04 -34.45 -4.17
N ALA A 101 13.49 -34.17 -5.36
CA ALA A 101 12.60 -33.04 -5.58
C ALA A 101 11.20 -33.20 -4.95
N SER A 102 10.82 -34.43 -4.57
CA SER A 102 9.52 -34.72 -3.95
C SER A 102 9.53 -34.58 -2.43
N LYS A 103 10.69 -34.30 -1.82
CA LYS A 103 10.81 -34.05 -0.38
C LYS A 103 11.02 -32.54 -0.13
N PRO A 104 10.05 -31.86 0.48
CA PRO A 104 10.24 -30.51 0.96
C PRO A 104 11.43 -30.43 1.93
N LEU A 105 12.27 -29.42 1.76
CA LEU A 105 13.36 -29.09 2.67
C LEU A 105 13.09 -27.73 3.31
N PHE A 106 13.42 -27.61 4.58
CA PHE A 106 13.12 -26.45 5.40
C PHE A 106 14.38 -26.02 6.15
N PHE A 107 14.62 -24.72 6.22
CA PHE A 107 15.85 -24.14 6.75
C PHE A 107 15.55 -22.88 7.55
N PHE A 108 16.44 -22.54 8.47
CA PHE A 108 16.40 -21.30 9.25
C PHE A 108 17.80 -20.73 9.45
N SER A 109 17.86 -19.46 9.86
CA SER A 109 19.09 -18.87 10.41
C SER A 109 19.12 -19.14 11.92
N ALA A 110 20.14 -19.86 12.38
CA ALA A 110 20.35 -20.22 13.79
C ALA A 110 20.92 -19.07 14.63
N GLN A 111 20.94 -17.85 14.09
CA GLN A 111 21.53 -16.70 14.75
C GLN A 111 20.61 -16.18 15.84
N THR A 112 21.13 -16.18 17.07
CA THR A 112 20.44 -15.71 18.28
C THR A 112 21.21 -14.60 19.01
N ALA A 113 22.45 -14.32 18.58
CA ALA A 113 23.26 -13.26 19.16
C ALA A 113 22.65 -11.90 18.79
N LEU A 114 21.94 -11.28 19.75
CA LEU A 114 21.20 -10.00 19.73
C LEU A 114 19.68 -10.14 19.59
N VAL A 115 19.21 -10.93 18.63
CA VAL A 115 17.79 -11.29 18.45
C VAL A 115 17.71 -12.68 17.83
N ASP A 116 16.67 -13.43 18.14
CA ASP A 116 16.39 -14.71 17.50
C ASP A 116 15.88 -14.47 16.07
N GLU A 117 16.74 -14.69 15.07
CA GLU A 117 16.39 -14.43 13.68
C GLU A 117 15.31 -15.38 13.16
N CYS A 118 15.29 -16.61 13.64
CA CYS A 118 14.29 -17.60 13.27
C CYS A 118 12.90 -17.20 13.76
N ASN A 119 12.80 -16.78 15.03
CA ASN A 119 11.54 -16.28 15.58
C ASN A 119 11.10 -14.94 14.99
N LEU A 120 12.02 -14.19 14.37
CA LEU A 120 11.65 -13.03 13.56
C LEU A 120 11.19 -13.42 12.15
N GLY A 121 11.28 -14.70 11.78
CA GLY A 121 10.80 -15.27 10.53
C GLY A 121 11.88 -15.45 9.46
N MET A 122 13.16 -15.44 9.83
CA MET A 122 14.26 -15.75 8.92
C MET A 122 14.35 -17.26 8.67
N VAL A 123 13.43 -17.74 7.82
CA VAL A 123 13.32 -19.13 7.39
C VAL A 123 13.29 -19.24 5.87
N PHE A 124 13.64 -20.41 5.34
CA PHE A 124 13.73 -20.72 3.92
C PHE A 124 13.24 -22.14 3.63
N SER A 125 12.85 -22.38 2.37
CA SER A 125 12.27 -23.66 1.95
C SER A 125 12.58 -24.00 0.50
N ILE A 126 12.68 -25.30 0.23
CA ILE A 126 12.88 -25.88 -1.11
C ILE A 126 11.78 -26.90 -1.35
N ASN A 127 11.11 -26.83 -2.51
CA ASN A 127 10.11 -27.82 -2.93
C ASN A 127 8.98 -28.08 -1.93
N GLN A 128 8.61 -27.08 -1.13
CA GLN A 128 7.41 -27.15 -0.31
C GLN A 128 6.15 -27.19 -1.17
N ASP A 129 5.11 -27.84 -0.66
CA ASP A 129 3.82 -27.91 -1.33
C ASP A 129 3.05 -26.61 -1.09
N ALA A 130 3.08 -25.71 -2.07
CA ALA A 130 2.35 -24.44 -2.04
C ALA A 130 0.82 -24.61 -2.00
N ASN A 131 0.30 -25.81 -2.28
CA ASN A 131 -1.13 -26.14 -2.25
C ASN A 131 -1.53 -26.94 -1.00
N SER A 132 -0.59 -27.26 -0.11
CA SER A 132 -0.91 -27.92 1.14
C SER A 132 -1.54 -26.92 2.10
N ALA A 133 -2.78 -27.19 2.52
CA ALA A 133 -3.48 -26.40 3.54
C ALA A 133 -2.79 -26.43 4.93
N THR A 134 -1.69 -27.17 5.09
CA THR A 134 -1.00 -27.36 6.38
C THR A 134 0.54 -27.33 6.29
N LYS A 135 1.14 -27.14 5.10
CA LYS A 135 2.61 -27.23 4.89
C LYS A 135 3.19 -26.24 3.85
N SER A 136 2.62 -25.04 3.76
CA SER A 136 3.15 -23.96 2.90
C SER A 136 4.36 -23.25 3.52
N PHE A 137 5.04 -22.38 2.75
CA PHE A 137 6.08 -21.49 3.31
C PHE A 137 5.52 -20.61 4.42
N THR A 138 4.32 -20.09 4.19
CA THR A 138 3.65 -19.18 5.11
C THR A 138 3.38 -19.88 6.43
N ASP A 139 2.95 -21.14 6.39
CA ASP A 139 2.78 -21.96 7.58
C ASP A 139 4.12 -22.23 8.27
N PHE A 140 5.18 -22.52 7.50
CA PHE A 140 6.51 -22.74 8.05
C PHE A 140 7.07 -21.48 8.75
N GLN A 141 6.88 -20.30 8.15
CA GLN A 141 7.28 -19.03 8.72
C GLN A 141 6.42 -18.62 9.91
N ALA A 142 5.12 -18.91 9.89
CA ALA A 142 4.24 -18.72 11.04
C ALA A 142 4.64 -19.63 12.21
N ASN A 143 4.93 -20.90 11.93
CA ASN A 143 5.47 -21.83 12.92
C ASN A 143 6.77 -21.28 13.52
N ALA A 144 7.69 -20.77 12.70
CA ALA A 144 8.97 -20.22 13.17
C ALA A 144 8.79 -19.04 14.11
N LYS A 145 7.88 -18.13 13.79
CA LYS A 145 7.54 -16.98 14.64
C LYS A 145 6.85 -17.41 15.94
N ALA A 146 6.14 -18.54 15.93
CA ALA A 146 5.47 -19.12 17.10
C ALA A 146 6.37 -20.05 17.93
N ASP A 147 7.51 -20.50 17.38
CA ASP A 147 8.48 -21.41 17.99
C ASP A 147 9.35 -20.71 19.04
N VAL A 148 8.71 -20.06 20.02
CA VAL A 148 9.41 -19.34 21.09
C VAL A 148 10.17 -20.36 21.94
N PRO A 149 11.48 -20.16 22.22
CA PRO A 149 12.24 -21.04 23.07
C PRO A 149 11.60 -21.11 24.46
N ALA A 150 10.85 -22.17 24.72
CA ALA A 150 10.50 -22.54 26.08
C ALA A 150 11.81 -22.81 26.80
N ALA A 151 12.09 -22.03 27.85
CA ALA A 151 13.10 -22.39 28.83
C ALA A 151 12.83 -23.83 29.24
N LYS A 152 13.77 -24.69 28.85
CA LYS A 152 13.75 -26.13 29.03
C LYS A 152 13.59 -26.48 30.51
N ALA A 153 12.35 -26.69 30.95
CA ALA A 153 12.02 -27.32 32.21
C ALA A 153 11.42 -28.70 31.92
N THR A 154 12.17 -29.71 32.32
CA THR A 154 11.86 -31.13 32.29
C THR A 154 10.44 -31.46 32.76
N ALA A 155 9.84 -32.43 32.07
CA ALA A 155 8.52 -33.00 32.27
C ALA A 155 8.14 -33.28 33.73
N VAL A 156 6.87 -33.01 34.07
CA VAL A 156 6.05 -34.00 34.78
C VAL A 156 4.60 -33.90 34.26
N VAL A 157 4.09 -35.06 33.84
CA VAL A 157 2.68 -35.36 33.56
C VAL A 157 1.77 -34.98 34.73
N SER A 158 0.60 -34.42 34.41
CA SER A 158 -0.65 -34.82 35.04
C SER A 158 -1.87 -34.27 34.30
N SER A 159 -2.72 -35.20 33.87
CA SER A 159 -4.01 -34.99 33.22
C SER A 159 -4.95 -34.17 34.09
N SER A 160 -5.61 -33.15 33.52
CA SER A 160 -6.97 -32.77 33.92
C SER A 160 -7.62 -31.89 32.85
N THR A 161 -8.82 -32.31 32.47
CA THR A 161 -9.73 -31.66 31.53
C THR A 161 -10.31 -30.39 32.14
N VAL A 162 -10.16 -29.24 31.49
CA VAL A 162 -11.05 -28.08 31.69
C VAL A 162 -11.17 -27.24 30.41
N ALA A 163 -12.42 -27.14 29.99
CA ALA A 163 -13.11 -26.11 29.19
C ALA A 163 -12.30 -25.16 28.29
N ALA A 164 -12.70 -25.14 27.02
CA ALA A 164 -12.27 -24.18 26.00
C ALA A 164 -12.44 -22.72 26.48
N ALA A 165 -11.30 -22.03 26.58
CA ALA A 165 -11.25 -20.57 26.67
C ALA A 165 -11.53 -19.95 25.29
N PRO A 166 -12.18 -18.77 25.22
CA PRO A 166 -12.48 -18.11 23.95
C PRO A 166 -11.18 -17.69 23.25
N ALA A 167 -11.14 -17.88 21.93
CA ALA A 167 -10.01 -17.53 21.07
C ALA A 167 -9.66 -16.03 21.21
N ALA A 168 -8.44 -15.75 21.69
CA ALA A 168 -7.86 -14.42 21.64
C ALA A 168 -7.71 -13.98 20.17
N ALA A 169 -8.23 -12.80 19.84
CA ALA A 169 -8.10 -12.22 18.50
C ALA A 169 -6.62 -12.01 18.16
N SER A 170 -6.12 -12.72 17.14
CA SER A 170 -4.76 -12.58 16.64
C SER A 170 -4.59 -11.17 16.03
N SER A 171 -3.68 -10.36 16.59
CA SER A 171 -3.21 -9.15 15.90
C SER A 171 -2.42 -9.57 14.66
N GLY A 172 -2.85 -9.16 13.47
CA GLY A 172 -2.12 -9.51 12.24
C GLY A 172 -0.72 -8.89 12.19
N ALA A 173 0.17 -9.53 11.43
CA ALA A 173 1.59 -9.23 11.39
C ALA A 173 1.88 -7.97 10.55
N LYS A 174 2.92 -7.20 10.93
CA LYS A 174 3.46 -6.13 10.08
C LYS A 174 4.51 -6.71 9.11
N ILE A 175 4.28 -6.58 7.81
CA ILE A 175 5.17 -7.04 6.74
C ILE A 175 5.79 -5.81 6.08
N LEU A 176 7.12 -5.70 6.10
CA LEU A 176 7.85 -4.54 5.58
C LEU A 176 8.37 -4.83 4.16
N VAL A 177 8.16 -3.87 3.27
CA VAL A 177 8.60 -3.88 1.87
C VAL A 177 9.39 -2.60 1.62
N GLN A 178 10.64 -2.70 1.23
CA GLN A 178 11.44 -1.54 0.86
C GLN A 178 11.24 -1.21 -0.61
N VAL A 179 10.97 0.05 -0.90
CA VAL A 179 10.76 0.58 -2.25
C VAL A 179 11.97 1.42 -2.63
N GLY A 180 12.62 1.06 -3.74
CA GLY A 180 13.83 1.73 -4.19
C GLY A 180 15.12 1.21 -3.54
N ALA A 181 15.11 0.06 -2.85
CA ALA A 181 16.28 -0.42 -2.11
C ALA A 181 17.56 -0.48 -2.97
N GLY A 182 18.69 -0.03 -2.41
CA GLY A 182 20.00 -0.03 -3.09
C GLY A 182 20.12 0.90 -4.31
N ASN A 183 19.29 1.95 -4.38
CA ASN A 183 19.12 2.82 -5.57
C ASN A 183 18.55 2.10 -6.80
N GLY A 184 17.92 0.93 -6.61
CA GLY A 184 17.36 0.10 -7.67
C GLY A 184 15.87 0.36 -7.92
N LEU A 185 15.40 0.02 -9.12
CA LEU A 185 13.98 0.05 -9.49
C LEU A 185 13.27 -1.23 -8.97
N THR A 186 13.17 -1.37 -7.65
CA THR A 186 12.71 -2.62 -7.03
C THR A 186 11.83 -2.41 -5.80
N PHE A 187 10.93 -3.36 -5.59
CA PHE A 187 10.36 -3.67 -4.28
C PHE A 187 11.18 -4.80 -3.65
N SER A 188 11.48 -4.71 -2.36
CA SER A 188 12.26 -5.69 -1.61
C SER A 188 11.56 -6.06 -0.31
N PRO A 189 10.99 -7.27 -0.18
CA PRO A 189 10.91 -8.31 -1.20
C PRO A 189 10.01 -7.90 -2.40
N SER A 190 10.20 -8.53 -3.56
CA SER A 190 9.41 -8.22 -4.77
C SER A 190 8.03 -8.88 -4.78
N ASN A 191 7.79 -9.80 -3.86
CA ASN A 191 6.49 -10.41 -3.62
C ASN A 191 6.41 -10.93 -2.19
N ILE A 192 5.19 -11.02 -1.64
CA ILE A 192 4.95 -11.50 -0.28
C ILE A 192 3.68 -12.37 -0.23
N SER A 193 3.55 -13.13 0.86
CA SER A 193 2.26 -13.69 1.29
C SER A 193 1.80 -12.93 2.54
N ALA A 194 0.51 -12.61 2.62
CA ALA A 194 -0.06 -11.86 3.73
C ALA A 194 -1.50 -12.32 4.01
N ASN A 195 -1.81 -12.59 5.28
CA ASN A 195 -3.10 -13.06 5.74
C ASN A 195 -4.07 -11.91 6.03
N THR A 196 -5.37 -12.22 6.10
CA THR A 196 -6.35 -11.25 6.61
C THR A 196 -5.94 -10.75 8.00
N GLY A 197 -5.80 -9.45 8.15
CA GLY A 197 -5.36 -8.77 9.37
C GLY A 197 -3.90 -8.31 9.34
N ASP A 198 -3.07 -8.85 8.45
CA ASP A 198 -1.67 -8.41 8.31
C ASP A 198 -1.60 -6.99 7.74
N THR A 199 -0.65 -6.19 8.21
CA THR A 199 -0.38 -4.84 7.70
C THR A 199 0.86 -4.86 6.83
N VAL A 200 0.72 -4.56 5.56
CA VAL A 200 1.85 -4.42 4.64
C VAL A 200 2.29 -2.96 4.65
N SER A 201 3.57 -2.73 4.93
CA SER A 201 4.20 -1.43 5.11
C SER A 201 5.34 -1.26 4.12
N PHE A 202 5.28 -0.20 3.32
CA PHE A 202 6.20 0.14 2.27
C PHE A 202 7.08 1.30 2.69
N GLN A 203 8.39 1.11 2.76
CA GLN A 203 9.36 2.14 3.11
C GLN A 203 10.09 2.62 1.86
N PHE A 204 9.98 3.90 1.55
CA PHE A 204 10.59 4.52 0.37
C PHE A 204 11.99 5.01 0.73
N LEU A 205 13.02 4.52 0.02
CA LEU A 205 14.41 4.71 0.44
C LEU A 205 15.20 5.73 -0.41
N ASN A 206 14.85 5.92 -1.67
CA ASN A 206 15.45 6.92 -2.55
C ASN A 206 14.59 7.11 -3.80
N ARG A 207 14.86 8.20 -4.54
CA ARG A 207 14.23 8.53 -5.83
C ARG A 207 12.71 8.61 -5.69
N ASN A 208 12.02 8.67 -6.83
CA ASN A 208 10.58 8.78 -6.86
C ASN A 208 9.98 7.43 -7.23
N HIS A 209 9.21 6.84 -6.32
CA HIS A 209 8.57 5.55 -6.53
C HIS A 209 7.11 5.61 -6.08
N SER A 210 6.31 4.61 -6.39
CA SER A 210 4.96 4.46 -5.84
C SER A 210 4.62 2.99 -5.62
N VAL A 211 3.59 2.76 -4.83
CA VAL A 211 2.87 1.50 -4.68
C VAL A 211 1.48 1.75 -5.25
N THR A 212 1.27 1.39 -6.51
CA THR A 212 -0.01 1.63 -7.20
C THR A 212 -0.59 0.29 -7.63
N GLU A 213 -1.77 -0.07 -7.11
CA GLU A 213 -2.46 -1.33 -7.44
C GLU A 213 -2.84 -1.29 -8.91
N SER A 214 -2.71 -2.44 -9.55
CA SER A 214 -2.98 -2.70 -10.96
C SER A 214 -3.70 -4.03 -11.08
N SER A 215 -4.14 -4.36 -12.29
CA SER A 215 -4.57 -5.71 -12.59
C SER A 215 -3.40 -6.52 -13.14
N PHE A 216 -3.45 -7.84 -13.00
CA PHE A 216 -2.47 -8.71 -13.64
C PHE A 216 -2.38 -8.50 -15.17
N ALA A 217 -3.51 -8.19 -15.81
CA ALA A 217 -3.63 -8.03 -17.26
C ALA A 217 -3.11 -6.68 -17.76
N SER A 218 -3.07 -5.66 -16.89
CA SER A 218 -2.63 -4.30 -17.21
C SER A 218 -1.66 -3.85 -16.10
N PRO A 219 -0.43 -4.38 -16.11
CA PRO A 219 0.52 -4.26 -15.01
C PRO A 219 1.05 -2.85 -14.80
N CYS A 220 1.05 -2.00 -15.83
CA CYS A 220 1.51 -0.60 -15.74
C CYS A 220 0.37 0.42 -15.72
N GLU A 221 -0.86 -0.02 -15.47
CA GLU A 221 -2.06 0.81 -15.41
C GLU A 221 -2.69 0.78 -14.00
N PRO A 222 -3.01 1.94 -13.40
CA PRO A 222 -3.70 1.98 -12.11
C PRO A 222 -5.05 1.27 -12.16
N LEU A 223 -5.32 0.43 -11.17
CA LEU A 223 -6.63 -0.18 -10.97
C LEU A 223 -7.60 0.86 -10.39
N ALA A 224 -8.75 1.05 -11.04
CA ALA A 224 -9.77 1.98 -10.57
C ALA A 224 -10.27 1.61 -9.16
N GLY A 225 -10.22 2.55 -8.21
CA GLY A 225 -10.53 2.31 -6.79
C GLY A 225 -9.51 1.41 -6.07
N GLY A 226 -8.35 1.14 -6.69
CA GLY A 226 -7.26 0.37 -6.12
C GLY A 226 -6.40 1.18 -5.15
N ILE A 227 -5.54 0.47 -4.43
CA ILE A 227 -4.62 1.03 -3.45
C ILE A 227 -3.53 1.84 -4.17
N ASP A 228 -3.34 3.11 -3.83
CA ASP A 228 -2.27 3.95 -4.41
C ASP A 228 -1.59 4.81 -3.34
N SER A 229 -0.28 4.66 -3.18
CA SER A 229 0.51 5.51 -2.29
C SER A 229 0.71 6.93 -2.83
N GLY A 230 0.46 7.17 -4.12
CA GLY A 230 0.99 8.32 -4.82
C GLY A 230 2.50 8.20 -5.06
N LEU A 231 3.08 9.18 -5.77
CA LEU A 231 4.53 9.27 -5.98
C LEU A 231 5.20 9.75 -4.69
N GLN A 232 6.13 8.95 -4.19
CA GLN A 232 6.87 9.14 -2.95
C GLN A 232 8.32 9.46 -3.31
N PHE A 233 8.64 10.76 -3.31
CA PHE A 233 9.98 11.23 -3.62
C PHE A 233 10.87 11.25 -2.37
N VAL A 234 12.01 10.59 -2.44
CA VAL A 234 13.03 10.59 -1.39
C VAL A 234 14.35 11.10 -1.97
N ALA A 235 14.81 12.25 -1.47
CA ALA A 235 16.07 12.85 -1.90
C ALA A 235 17.27 11.93 -1.59
N ALA A 236 18.33 12.02 -2.41
CA ALA A 236 19.56 11.28 -2.17
C ALA A 236 20.14 11.62 -0.79
N ASN A 237 20.52 10.60 -0.01
CA ASN A 237 21.01 10.72 1.36
C ASN A 237 20.00 11.31 2.37
N SER A 238 18.69 11.25 2.07
CA SER A 238 17.65 11.58 3.05
C SER A 238 17.77 10.68 4.28
N THR A 239 17.60 11.27 5.47
CA THR A 239 17.42 10.53 6.74
C THR A 239 15.94 10.30 7.05
N GLU A 240 15.03 10.90 6.29
CA GLU A 240 13.60 10.68 6.37
C GLU A 240 13.21 9.56 5.40
N ILE A 241 12.55 8.53 5.93
CA ILE A 241 12.08 7.35 5.20
C ILE A 241 10.54 7.40 5.25
N PRO A 242 9.88 7.89 4.18
CA PRO A 242 8.43 7.84 4.09
C PRO A 242 7.92 6.40 4.15
N GLU A 243 6.79 6.20 4.82
CA GLU A 243 6.15 4.90 4.98
C GLU A 243 4.68 4.97 4.52
N PHE A 244 4.27 4.01 3.70
CA PHE A 244 2.88 3.80 3.28
C PHE A 244 2.44 2.42 3.75
N SER A 245 1.27 2.26 4.37
CA SER A 245 0.82 0.94 4.79
C SER A 245 -0.67 0.73 4.61
N PHE A 246 -1.07 -0.54 4.47
CA PHE A 246 -2.47 -0.96 4.47
C PHE A 246 -2.62 -2.35 5.09
N THR A 247 -3.81 -2.61 5.63
CA THR A 247 -4.14 -3.92 6.20
C THR A 247 -4.83 -4.80 5.16
N ILE A 248 -4.41 -6.05 5.08
CA ILE A 248 -5.05 -7.06 4.26
C ILE A 248 -6.40 -7.40 4.85
N THR A 249 -7.47 -7.12 4.11
CA THR A 249 -8.84 -7.45 4.52
C THR A 249 -9.31 -8.80 3.96
N ASN A 250 -8.60 -9.33 2.97
CA ASN A 250 -8.85 -10.64 2.36
C ASN A 250 -7.52 -11.31 1.98
N GLY A 251 -7.05 -12.23 2.82
CA GLY A 251 -5.81 -12.99 2.62
C GLY A 251 -5.85 -13.98 1.45
N SER A 252 -7.03 -14.25 0.88
CA SER A 252 -7.17 -15.05 -0.34
C SER A 252 -7.16 -14.19 -1.61
N LYS A 253 -7.25 -12.86 -1.49
CA LYS A 253 -7.14 -11.94 -2.63
C LYS A 253 -5.68 -11.79 -3.02
N GLN A 254 -5.43 -11.85 -4.33
CA GLN A 254 -4.14 -11.53 -4.92
C GLN A 254 -4.12 -10.04 -5.25
N PHE A 255 -2.99 -9.40 -4.96
CA PHE A 255 -2.79 -7.99 -5.27
C PHE A 255 -1.56 -7.84 -6.14
N PHE A 256 -1.62 -6.91 -7.09
CA PHE A 256 -0.58 -6.64 -8.05
C PHE A 256 -0.33 -5.15 -8.07
N PHE A 257 0.92 -4.73 -7.94
CA PHE A 257 1.32 -3.35 -7.79
C PHE A 257 2.45 -3.01 -8.74
N PHE A 258 2.54 -1.74 -9.12
CA PHE A 258 3.64 -1.19 -9.89
C PHE A 258 4.03 0.19 -9.37
N SER A 259 5.20 0.67 -9.80
CA SER A 259 5.52 2.08 -9.67
C SER A 259 5.07 2.87 -10.90
N LYS A 260 4.23 3.89 -10.69
CA LYS A 260 3.68 4.78 -11.73
C LYS A 260 4.66 5.87 -12.19
N GLN A 261 5.92 5.79 -11.78
CA GLN A 261 6.94 6.74 -12.19
C GLN A 261 7.28 6.57 -13.69
N THR A 262 7.10 7.62 -14.49
CA THR A 262 7.32 7.60 -15.94
C THR A 262 8.53 8.42 -16.42
N VAL A 263 8.99 9.40 -15.63
CA VAL A 263 10.06 10.34 -16.02
C VAL A 263 11.12 10.46 -14.92
N PRO A 264 12.41 10.20 -15.14
CA PRO A 264 13.08 10.09 -16.44
C PRO A 264 12.95 8.71 -17.10
N VAL A 265 12.47 7.71 -16.36
CA VAL A 265 12.29 6.34 -16.85
C VAL A 265 10.92 5.82 -16.42
N ASN A 266 10.28 5.04 -17.29
CA ASN A 266 9.11 4.26 -16.91
C ASN A 266 9.55 3.05 -16.08
N GLU A 267 9.39 3.16 -14.76
CA GLU A 267 9.89 2.17 -13.81
C GLU A 267 9.15 0.84 -13.92
N CYS A 268 7.85 0.88 -14.21
CA CYS A 268 7.05 -0.32 -14.47
C CYS A 268 7.55 -1.10 -15.68
N ASN A 269 7.85 -0.42 -16.79
CA ASN A 269 8.42 -1.06 -17.98
C ASN A 269 9.86 -1.53 -17.78
N LYS A 270 10.56 -1.01 -16.76
CA LYS A 270 11.83 -1.60 -16.30
C LYS A 270 11.64 -2.80 -15.37
N GLY A 271 10.39 -3.14 -15.04
CA GLY A 271 10.02 -4.30 -14.24
C GLY A 271 9.82 -4.01 -12.76
N MET A 272 9.65 -2.74 -12.36
CA MET A 272 9.37 -2.35 -10.98
C MET A 272 7.91 -2.62 -10.65
N VAL A 273 7.64 -3.89 -10.33
CA VAL A 273 6.34 -4.41 -9.93
C VAL A 273 6.46 -5.22 -8.65
N PHE A 274 5.32 -5.44 -7.99
CA PHE A 274 5.20 -6.16 -6.71
C PHE A 274 3.90 -6.95 -6.64
N SER A 275 3.88 -8.06 -5.91
CA SER A 275 2.66 -8.85 -5.72
C SER A 275 2.46 -9.34 -4.29
N ILE A 276 1.21 -9.49 -3.88
CA ILE A 276 0.80 -10.09 -2.62
C ILE A 276 -0.08 -11.30 -2.95
N ASN A 277 0.18 -12.44 -2.30
CA ASN A 277 -0.60 -13.67 -2.45
C ASN A 277 -0.70 -14.18 -3.92
N GLN A 278 0.30 -13.87 -4.74
CA GLN A 278 0.44 -14.41 -6.10
C GLN A 278 0.47 -15.95 -6.09
N ASP A 279 0.07 -16.56 -7.21
CA ASP A 279 0.21 -18.00 -7.42
C ASP A 279 1.52 -18.25 -8.19
N PRO A 280 2.59 -18.74 -7.53
CA PRO A 280 3.88 -18.94 -8.17
C PRO A 280 3.86 -19.99 -9.29
N ASN A 281 2.87 -20.87 -9.32
CA ASN A 281 2.74 -21.94 -10.31
C ASN A 281 1.83 -21.56 -11.50
N SER A 282 1.18 -20.40 -11.45
CA SER A 282 0.31 -19.94 -12.53
C SER A 282 1.09 -19.24 -13.63
N ALA A 283 0.86 -19.70 -14.87
CA ALA A 283 1.33 -19.01 -16.08
C ALA A 283 0.75 -17.59 -16.23
N VAL A 284 -0.34 -17.26 -15.51
CA VAL A 284 -1.08 -15.99 -15.62
C VAL A 284 -1.32 -15.29 -14.29
N LYS A 285 -0.71 -15.75 -13.19
CA LYS A 285 -0.87 -15.15 -11.83
C LYS A 285 0.39 -15.24 -10.96
N SER A 286 1.54 -15.57 -11.54
CA SER A 286 2.84 -15.55 -10.85
C SER A 286 3.49 -14.16 -10.92
N PHE A 287 4.37 -13.86 -9.96
CA PHE A 287 5.17 -12.63 -9.99
C PHE A 287 6.02 -12.53 -11.26
N ALA A 288 6.63 -13.65 -11.68
CA ALA A 288 7.47 -13.69 -12.88
C ALA A 288 6.66 -13.34 -14.15
N ALA A 289 5.45 -13.89 -14.29
CA ALA A 289 4.56 -13.57 -15.39
C ALA A 289 4.08 -12.11 -15.32
N PHE A 290 3.76 -11.61 -14.12
CA PHE A 290 3.36 -10.23 -13.93
C PHE A 290 4.48 -9.24 -14.30
N GLN A 291 5.72 -9.51 -13.89
CA GLN A 291 6.89 -8.71 -14.26
C GLN A 291 7.23 -8.80 -15.75
N ALA A 292 7.07 -9.97 -16.37
CA ALA A 292 7.23 -10.12 -17.81
C ALA A 292 6.20 -9.29 -18.57
N ASN A 293 4.94 -9.32 -18.14
CA ASN A 293 3.88 -8.49 -18.70
C ASN A 293 4.22 -7.00 -18.57
N ALA A 294 4.69 -6.55 -17.39
CA ALA A 294 5.06 -5.15 -17.15
C ALA A 294 6.17 -4.65 -18.08
N LYS A 295 7.18 -5.49 -18.32
CA LYS A 295 8.27 -5.18 -19.26
C LYS A 295 7.83 -5.17 -20.72
N ALA A 296 6.79 -5.93 -21.06
CA ALA A 296 6.20 -5.99 -22.39
C ALA A 296 5.13 -4.92 -22.65
N ASP A 297 4.59 -4.32 -21.59
CA ASP A 297 3.53 -3.29 -21.60
C ASP A 297 4.07 -1.93 -22.04
N ILE A 298 4.68 -1.85 -23.23
CA ILE A 298 5.28 -0.61 -23.73
C ILE A 298 4.15 0.34 -24.20
N PRO A 299 4.01 1.55 -23.62
CA PRO A 299 3.12 2.55 -24.19
C PRO A 299 3.62 2.91 -25.59
N ALA A 300 2.73 2.90 -26.59
CA ALA A 300 3.03 3.27 -27.96
C ALA A 300 3.46 4.74 -28.05
N SER A 301 4.72 5.04 -27.75
CA SER A 301 5.33 6.33 -28.05
C SER A 301 6.82 6.15 -28.33
N THR A 302 7.24 6.68 -29.48
CA THR A 302 8.62 6.82 -29.99
C THR A 302 9.27 5.61 -30.69
N ALA A 303 8.83 5.34 -31.93
CA ALA A 303 9.73 4.84 -32.96
C ALA A 303 9.31 5.39 -34.34
N SER A 304 9.97 6.47 -34.75
CA SER A 304 9.97 6.91 -36.15
C SER A 304 11.24 6.35 -36.80
N ALA A 305 11.10 5.31 -37.63
CA ALA A 305 11.89 5.07 -38.86
C ALA A 305 11.59 3.68 -39.47
N VAL A 306 10.95 3.72 -40.64
CA VAL A 306 11.21 2.93 -41.85
C VAL A 306 11.66 1.47 -41.71
N GLY A 307 10.71 0.57 -41.93
CA GLY A 307 10.79 -0.52 -42.92
C GLY A 307 11.81 -1.64 -42.72
N THR A 308 11.35 -2.80 -42.25
CA THR A 308 11.37 -4.04 -43.06
C THR A 308 10.49 -5.12 -42.44
N LYS A 309 9.94 -5.94 -43.33
CA LYS A 309 8.87 -6.92 -43.16
C LYS A 309 9.41 -8.16 -42.42
N ALA A 310 8.88 -8.48 -41.24
CA ALA A 310 8.98 -9.82 -40.65
C ALA A 310 7.69 -10.17 -39.89
N THR A 311 7.22 -11.37 -40.16
CA THR A 311 5.90 -11.93 -39.84
C THR A 311 5.64 -12.10 -38.35
N ALA A 312 4.61 -11.43 -37.82
CA ALA A 312 4.08 -11.59 -36.47
C ALA A 312 2.87 -12.53 -36.44
N VAL A 313 2.87 -13.43 -35.45
CA VAL A 313 1.73 -14.24 -34.98
C VAL A 313 0.72 -13.29 -34.29
N PRO A 314 -0.61 -13.50 -34.36
CA PRO A 314 -1.56 -12.43 -34.10
C PRO A 314 -1.66 -12.05 -32.62
N ALA A 315 -1.30 -10.81 -32.30
CA ALA A 315 -1.71 -10.12 -31.09
C ALA A 315 -3.13 -9.57 -31.29
N LYS A 316 -4.01 -9.82 -30.32
CA LYS A 316 -5.37 -9.26 -30.29
C LYS A 316 -5.27 -7.75 -30.02
N ALA A 317 -5.60 -6.94 -31.02
CA ALA A 317 -5.63 -5.48 -30.92
C ALA A 317 -6.64 -5.01 -29.86
N SER A 318 -6.22 -4.10 -28.98
CA SER A 318 -7.11 -3.23 -28.22
C SER A 318 -7.67 -2.17 -29.17
N SER A 319 -8.99 -2.05 -29.26
CA SER A 319 -9.71 -1.20 -30.23
C SER A 319 -10.23 0.10 -29.60
N GLY A 320 -9.48 0.70 -28.67
CA GLY A 320 -9.84 1.97 -28.02
C GLY A 320 -9.48 3.19 -28.87
N SER A 321 -10.37 4.19 -28.92
CA SER A 321 -10.10 5.48 -29.57
C SER A 321 -9.61 6.52 -28.56
N GLU A 322 -8.77 7.46 -29.00
CA GLU A 322 -8.34 8.59 -28.16
C GLU A 322 -9.31 9.77 -28.30
N ILE A 323 -9.72 10.35 -27.17
CA ILE A 323 -10.63 11.50 -27.08
C ILE A 323 -9.91 12.62 -26.35
N LEU A 324 -9.63 13.72 -27.05
CA LEU A 324 -8.94 14.88 -26.51
C LEU A 324 -9.93 15.88 -25.88
N VAL A 325 -9.63 16.33 -24.66
CA VAL A 325 -10.34 17.37 -23.93
C VAL A 325 -9.36 18.48 -23.58
N GLN A 326 -9.60 19.69 -24.07
CA GLN A 326 -8.78 20.85 -23.74
C GLN A 326 -9.25 21.50 -22.45
N VAL A 327 -8.32 21.82 -21.55
CA VAL A 327 -8.58 22.43 -20.24
C VAL A 327 -8.03 23.85 -20.26
N GLY A 328 -8.92 24.83 -20.07
CA GLY A 328 -8.54 26.25 -20.08
C GLY A 328 -8.08 26.76 -21.44
N ALA A 329 -8.67 26.27 -22.54
CA ALA A 329 -8.44 26.80 -23.88
C ALA A 329 -8.80 28.31 -23.93
N ASP A 330 -8.02 29.11 -24.65
CA ASP A 330 -8.26 30.56 -24.81
C ASP A 330 -8.41 31.34 -23.49
N ASP A 331 -7.64 30.95 -22.46
CA ASP A 331 -7.71 31.50 -21.10
C ASP A 331 -9.10 31.34 -20.42
N SER A 332 -9.94 30.44 -20.91
CA SER A 332 -11.28 30.18 -20.37
C SER A 332 -11.25 29.34 -19.08
N LEU A 333 -12.38 29.28 -18.35
CA LEU A 333 -12.57 28.40 -17.20
C LEU A 333 -13.43 27.18 -17.60
N THR A 334 -13.05 26.47 -18.67
CA THR A 334 -13.84 25.36 -19.22
C THR A 334 -13.01 24.13 -19.59
N PHE A 335 -13.68 22.98 -19.58
CA PHE A 335 -13.27 21.79 -20.33
C PHE A 335 -13.91 21.86 -21.73
N SER A 336 -13.16 21.57 -22.79
CA SER A 336 -13.62 21.64 -24.19
C SER A 336 -13.28 20.36 -24.95
N PRO A 337 -14.26 19.53 -25.33
CA PRO A 337 -15.69 19.66 -25.01
C PRO A 337 -15.97 19.49 -23.51
N SER A 338 -17.05 20.10 -23.02
CA SER A 338 -17.40 20.06 -21.58
C SER A 338 -18.04 18.75 -21.14
N ASN A 339 -18.43 17.92 -22.10
CA ASN A 339 -18.91 16.58 -21.88
C ASN A 339 -18.65 15.72 -23.11
N ILE A 340 -18.47 14.42 -22.92
CA ILE A 340 -18.19 13.46 -24.00
C ILE A 340 -19.01 12.19 -23.86
N SER A 341 -19.11 11.45 -24.96
CA SER A 341 -19.46 10.04 -24.94
C SER A 341 -18.24 9.23 -25.37
N ALA A 342 -17.97 8.14 -24.65
CA ALA A 342 -16.78 7.31 -24.82
C ALA A 342 -17.13 5.84 -24.55
N ASN A 343 -16.55 4.93 -25.31
CA ASN A 343 -16.72 3.50 -25.13
C ASN A 343 -15.73 2.94 -24.11
N ALA A 344 -16.03 1.75 -23.57
CA ALA A 344 -15.07 1.07 -22.72
C ALA A 344 -13.84 0.71 -23.56
N GLY A 345 -12.66 1.12 -23.10
CA GLY A 345 -11.39 1.02 -23.82
C GLY A 345 -10.93 2.33 -24.48
N ASP A 346 -11.79 3.35 -24.61
CA ASP A 346 -11.35 4.66 -25.13
C ASP A 346 -10.45 5.37 -24.11
N THR A 347 -9.42 6.07 -24.60
CA THR A 347 -8.53 6.89 -23.76
C THR A 347 -8.98 8.33 -23.80
N VAL A 348 -9.26 8.92 -22.64
CA VAL A 348 -9.61 10.33 -22.51
C VAL A 348 -8.37 11.10 -22.09
N THR A 349 -7.89 11.99 -22.96
CA THR A 349 -6.68 12.79 -22.77
C THR A 349 -7.07 14.25 -22.52
N PHE A 350 -6.70 14.77 -21.36
CA PHE A 350 -6.86 16.18 -20.98
C PHE A 350 -5.59 16.95 -21.30
N GLN A 351 -5.70 18.03 -22.04
CA GLN A 351 -4.59 18.90 -22.42
C GLN A 351 -4.75 20.27 -21.74
N PHE A 352 -3.82 20.63 -20.86
CA PHE A 352 -3.90 21.86 -20.04
C PHE A 352 -3.22 23.02 -20.77
N LEU A 353 -4.02 24.00 -21.23
CA LEU A 353 -3.55 25.03 -22.15
C LEU A 353 -3.26 26.38 -21.49
N SER A 354 -3.84 26.66 -20.32
CA SER A 354 -3.59 27.89 -19.57
C SER A 354 -3.84 27.71 -18.07
N LYS A 355 -3.35 28.69 -17.29
CA LYS A 355 -3.60 28.84 -15.85
C LYS A 355 -3.31 27.55 -15.06
N ASN A 356 -3.94 27.36 -13.90
CA ASN A 356 -3.76 26.19 -13.07
C ASN A 356 -5.12 25.53 -12.86
N HIS A 357 -5.28 24.31 -13.37
CA HIS A 357 -6.55 23.57 -13.29
C HIS A 357 -6.31 22.15 -12.80
N SER A 358 -7.38 21.44 -12.45
CA SER A 358 -7.33 19.99 -12.22
C SER A 358 -8.46 19.28 -12.93
N VAL A 359 -8.29 17.97 -13.12
CA VAL A 359 -9.34 17.01 -13.48
C VAL A 359 -9.51 16.13 -12.26
N THR A 360 -10.53 16.42 -11.46
CA THR A 360 -10.75 15.72 -10.19
C THR A 360 -12.15 15.12 -10.19
N GLN A 361 -12.23 13.80 -10.08
CA GLN A 361 -13.50 13.08 -10.09
C GLN A 361 -14.31 13.43 -8.84
N THR A 362 -15.62 13.53 -9.01
CA THR A 362 -16.59 13.84 -7.95
C THR A 362 -17.90 13.08 -8.18
N THR A 363 -18.89 13.28 -7.31
CA THR A 363 -20.25 12.81 -7.52
C THR A 363 -21.10 13.89 -8.19
N PHE A 364 -22.18 13.47 -8.85
CA PHE A 364 -23.17 14.39 -9.40
C PHE A 364 -23.81 15.31 -8.34
N ALA A 365 -23.94 14.83 -7.10
CA ALA A 365 -24.65 15.51 -6.02
C ALA A 365 -23.78 16.57 -5.33
N GLU A 366 -22.46 16.37 -5.29
CA GLU A 366 -21.49 17.19 -4.54
C GLU A 366 -20.34 17.65 -5.44
N PRO A 367 -20.64 18.41 -6.51
CA PRO A 367 -19.70 18.76 -7.57
C PRO A 367 -18.43 19.48 -7.09
N CYS A 368 -18.52 20.35 -6.07
CA CYS A 368 -17.45 21.24 -5.62
C CYS A 368 -16.99 20.97 -4.18
N SER A 369 -17.62 20.01 -3.50
CA SER A 369 -17.51 19.83 -2.05
C SER A 369 -16.29 19.00 -1.64
N SER A 370 -15.91 17.96 -2.42
CA SER A 370 -14.65 17.20 -2.25
C SER A 370 -14.40 16.18 -3.39
N PRO A 371 -13.13 15.82 -3.67
CA PRO A 371 -12.80 14.72 -4.58
C PRO A 371 -13.46 13.40 -4.16
N LEU A 372 -13.92 12.61 -5.13
CA LEU A 372 -14.43 11.27 -4.90
C LEU A 372 -13.30 10.37 -4.34
N PHE A 373 -13.54 9.71 -3.22
CA PHE A 373 -12.58 8.79 -2.60
C PHE A 373 -12.14 7.68 -3.58
N GLY A 374 -10.83 7.53 -3.82
CA GLY A 374 -10.27 6.59 -4.79
C GLY A 374 -10.59 6.93 -6.27
N GLY A 375 -11.11 8.13 -6.52
CA GLY A 375 -11.45 8.62 -7.85
C GLY A 375 -10.25 9.15 -8.62
N ILE A 376 -10.46 9.39 -9.90
CA ILE A 376 -9.47 9.91 -10.85
C ILE A 376 -9.13 11.36 -10.47
N ASP A 377 -7.85 11.66 -10.23
CA ASP A 377 -7.38 13.02 -9.95
C ASP A 377 -6.05 13.30 -10.66
N SER A 378 -6.02 14.30 -11.54
CA SER A 378 -4.79 14.75 -12.20
C SER A 378 -3.85 15.51 -11.26
N GLY A 379 -4.33 15.93 -10.09
CA GLY A 379 -3.68 17.00 -9.32
C GLY A 379 -3.75 18.35 -10.05
N PHE A 380 -3.10 19.36 -9.48
CA PHE A 380 -2.99 20.69 -10.11
C PHE A 380 -1.98 20.68 -11.26
N GLN A 381 -2.36 21.25 -12.40
CA GLN A 381 -1.58 21.31 -13.62
C GLN A 381 -1.32 22.79 -13.99
N PRO A 382 -0.30 23.44 -13.38
CA PRO A 382 -0.02 24.85 -13.61
C PRO A 382 0.73 25.09 -14.93
N ILE A 383 0.23 26.03 -15.72
CA ILE A 383 0.84 26.51 -16.97
C ILE A 383 1.36 27.92 -16.76
N ALA A 384 2.67 28.09 -16.95
CA ALA A 384 3.29 29.41 -16.94
C ALA A 384 2.88 30.21 -18.20
N PRO A 385 2.80 31.55 -18.13
CA PRO A 385 2.58 32.38 -19.32
C PRO A 385 3.65 32.10 -20.38
N ASN A 386 3.22 31.83 -21.63
CA ASN A 386 4.08 31.48 -22.78
C ASN A 386 4.82 30.13 -22.67
N ALA A 387 4.33 29.18 -21.87
CA ALA A 387 4.90 27.84 -21.82
C ALA A 387 4.83 27.15 -23.20
N THR A 388 5.96 26.59 -23.66
CA THR A 388 6.01 25.76 -24.88
C THR A 388 5.72 24.28 -24.59
N ALA A 389 5.71 23.88 -23.32
CA ALA A 389 5.36 22.54 -22.88
C ALA A 389 3.91 22.55 -22.37
N ILE A 390 3.08 21.68 -22.93
CA ILE A 390 1.66 21.55 -22.62
C ILE A 390 1.47 20.23 -21.85
N PRO A 391 1.24 20.27 -20.53
CA PRO A 391 0.94 19.10 -19.72
C PRO A 391 -0.32 18.39 -20.21
N GLN A 392 -0.28 17.07 -20.10
CA GLN A 392 -1.40 16.20 -20.41
C GLN A 392 -1.65 15.22 -19.27
N PHE A 393 -2.92 14.88 -19.07
CA PHE A 393 -3.37 13.84 -18.16
C PHE A 393 -4.32 12.92 -18.92
N SER A 394 -4.07 11.62 -18.94
CA SER A 394 -4.91 10.67 -19.66
C SER A 394 -5.34 9.51 -18.78
N PHE A 395 -6.52 8.96 -19.05
CA PHE A 395 -6.94 7.67 -18.49
C PHE A 395 -7.79 6.88 -19.49
N THR A 396 -7.77 5.56 -19.37
CA THR A 396 -8.61 4.67 -20.18
C THR A 396 -9.96 4.45 -19.49
N LEU A 397 -11.04 4.67 -20.22
CA LEU A 397 -12.38 4.46 -19.71
C LEU A 397 -12.70 2.98 -19.63
N ASN A 398 -12.77 2.43 -18.42
CA ASN A 398 -12.98 0.98 -18.24
C ASN A 398 -14.46 0.55 -18.24
N ASN A 399 -15.38 1.48 -17.99
CA ASN A 399 -16.82 1.21 -17.93
C ASN A 399 -17.60 2.36 -18.58
N ALA A 400 -18.18 2.11 -19.76
CA ALA A 400 -18.98 3.10 -20.47
C ALA A 400 -20.40 3.27 -19.92
N ASN A 401 -20.87 2.35 -19.07
CA ASN A 401 -22.25 2.33 -18.60
C ASN A 401 -22.49 3.14 -17.32
N THR A 402 -21.45 3.77 -16.76
CA THR A 402 -21.56 4.60 -15.56
C THR A 402 -21.13 6.02 -15.89
N PRO A 403 -22.00 7.03 -15.69
CA PRO A 403 -21.63 8.41 -15.94
C PRO A 403 -20.58 8.87 -14.92
N LEU A 404 -19.52 9.51 -15.40
CA LEU A 404 -18.45 10.06 -14.57
C LEU A 404 -18.54 11.57 -14.55
N PHE A 405 -18.22 12.16 -13.41
CA PHE A 405 -18.34 13.59 -13.15
C PHE A 405 -17.03 14.11 -12.57
N PHE A 406 -16.58 15.26 -13.06
CA PHE A 406 -15.29 15.85 -12.72
C PHE A 406 -15.42 17.36 -12.51
N PHE A 407 -14.52 17.92 -11.69
CA PHE A 407 -14.41 19.36 -11.47
C PHE A 407 -12.94 19.79 -11.41
N SER A 408 -12.71 21.09 -11.61
CA SER A 408 -11.44 21.73 -11.22
C SER A 408 -11.51 22.11 -9.74
N LYS A 409 -10.60 21.56 -8.93
CA LYS A 409 -10.49 21.85 -7.50
C LYS A 409 -9.73 23.16 -7.22
N GLN A 410 -9.41 23.92 -8.26
CA GLN A 410 -8.73 25.20 -8.14
C GLN A 410 -9.70 26.27 -7.64
N GLY A 411 -9.56 26.63 -6.36
CA GLY A 411 -10.34 27.69 -5.74
C GLY A 411 -11.84 27.57 -6.02
N ALA A 412 -12.46 28.67 -6.46
CA ALA A 412 -13.88 28.72 -6.79
C ALA A 412 -14.18 28.42 -8.28
N GLU A 413 -13.28 27.77 -9.03
CA GLU A 413 -13.50 27.49 -10.46
C GLU A 413 -14.67 26.53 -10.69
N CYS A 414 -14.83 25.52 -9.83
CA CYS A 414 -15.99 24.65 -9.85
C CYS A 414 -17.30 25.43 -9.67
N ASN A 415 -17.33 26.37 -8.73
CA ASN A 415 -18.48 27.25 -8.48
C ASN A 415 -18.77 28.22 -9.62
N LYS A 416 -17.78 28.50 -10.45
CA LYS A 416 -17.96 29.27 -11.69
C LYS A 416 -18.50 28.39 -12.83
N GLY A 417 -18.57 27.08 -12.63
CA GLY A 417 -19.12 26.09 -13.55
C GLY A 417 -18.06 25.29 -14.31
N MET A 418 -16.81 25.27 -13.83
CA MET A 418 -15.73 24.46 -14.42
C MET A 418 -15.86 22.99 -14.00
N VAL A 419 -16.77 22.30 -14.67
CA VAL A 419 -17.07 20.88 -14.49
C VAL A 419 -17.08 20.15 -15.82
N PHE A 420 -16.89 18.82 -15.78
CA PHE A 420 -16.85 17.94 -16.94
C PHE A 420 -17.57 16.62 -16.66
N SER A 421 -18.14 16.00 -17.68
CA SER A 421 -18.81 14.70 -17.53
C SER A 421 -18.57 13.75 -18.72
N ILE A 422 -18.59 12.45 -18.43
CA ILE A 422 -18.46 11.36 -19.42
C ILE A 422 -19.72 10.50 -19.34
N ASN A 423 -20.31 10.15 -20.49
CA ASN A 423 -21.43 9.19 -20.61
C ASN A 423 -22.65 9.49 -19.73
N GLN A 424 -22.88 10.76 -19.40
CA GLN A 424 -24.14 11.25 -18.86
C GLN A 424 -25.27 11.20 -19.90
N ASP A 425 -26.47 10.83 -19.46
CA ASP A 425 -27.67 10.92 -20.29
C ASP A 425 -28.15 12.39 -20.36
N PRO A 426 -28.15 13.01 -21.55
CA PRO A 426 -28.56 14.42 -21.71
C PRO A 426 -30.04 14.66 -21.36
N ASN A 427 -30.89 13.62 -21.40
CA ASN A 427 -32.32 13.72 -21.07
C ASN A 427 -32.64 13.32 -19.62
N SER A 428 -31.63 12.95 -18.85
CA SER A 428 -31.78 12.56 -17.45
C SER A 428 -31.70 13.77 -16.52
N VAL A 429 -32.22 13.58 -15.30
CA VAL A 429 -31.98 14.48 -14.17
C VAL A 429 -30.47 14.60 -13.83
N LYS A 430 -29.63 13.69 -14.34
CA LYS A 430 -28.16 13.73 -14.23
C LYS A 430 -27.44 14.24 -15.49
N SER A 431 -28.07 15.15 -16.25
CA SER A 431 -27.45 15.76 -17.44
C SER A 431 -26.26 16.67 -17.08
N PHE A 432 -25.40 16.98 -18.05
CA PHE A 432 -24.30 17.93 -17.85
C PHE A 432 -24.81 19.32 -17.40
N ALA A 433 -25.91 19.79 -17.99
CA ALA A 433 -26.51 21.07 -17.61
C ALA A 433 -26.96 21.07 -16.13
N ALA A 434 -27.56 19.98 -15.66
CA ALA A 434 -27.95 19.83 -14.26
C ALA A 434 -26.71 19.74 -13.35
N PHE A 435 -25.66 19.03 -13.77
CA PHE A 435 -24.40 18.94 -13.03
C PHE A 435 -23.70 20.30 -12.89
N GLN A 436 -23.65 21.08 -13.97
CA GLN A 436 -23.08 22.43 -13.97
C GLN A 436 -23.92 23.42 -13.14
N ALA A 437 -25.25 23.27 -13.14
CA ALA A 437 -26.13 24.05 -12.27
C ALA A 437 -25.89 23.73 -10.80
N ASN A 438 -25.74 22.44 -10.45
CA ASN A 438 -25.38 22.01 -9.09
C ASN A 438 -24.03 22.61 -8.67
N ALA A 439 -23.02 22.61 -9.56
CA ALA A 439 -21.70 23.16 -9.25
C ALA A 439 -21.74 24.66 -8.94
N LYS A 440 -22.52 25.42 -9.70
CA LYS A 440 -22.73 26.86 -9.46
C LYS A 440 -23.51 27.12 -8.17
N ALA A 441 -24.35 26.18 -7.73
CA ALA A 441 -25.13 26.28 -6.50
C ALA A 441 -24.39 25.76 -5.25
N ASP A 442 -23.34 24.95 -5.43
CA ASP A 442 -22.54 24.31 -4.38
C ASP A 442 -21.53 25.29 -3.74
N ILE A 443 -22.03 26.41 -3.21
CA ILE A 443 -21.19 27.48 -2.67
C ILE A 443 -20.50 26.99 -1.38
N PRO A 444 -19.16 27.09 -1.24
CA PRO A 444 -18.48 26.85 0.03
C PRO A 444 -19.05 27.79 1.08
N ALA A 445 -19.36 27.29 2.28
CA ALA A 445 -19.84 28.12 3.40
C ALA A 445 -18.75 29.11 3.88
N SER A 446 -18.49 30.15 3.09
CA SER A 446 -17.80 31.36 3.51
C SER A 446 -18.43 32.50 2.73
N THR A 447 -18.97 33.49 3.46
CA THR A 447 -19.63 34.72 2.98
C THR A 447 -21.12 34.64 2.63
N ALA A 448 -21.97 34.44 3.65
CA ALA A 448 -23.32 35.01 3.64
C ALA A 448 -23.77 35.36 5.07
N SER A 449 -23.35 36.55 5.53
CA SER A 449 -24.10 37.29 6.54
C SER A 449 -25.15 38.12 5.82
N ALA A 450 -26.43 37.80 5.99
CA ALA A 450 -27.50 38.77 6.27
C ALA A 450 -28.90 38.12 6.32
N VAL A 451 -29.52 38.23 7.50
CA VAL A 451 -30.89 38.71 7.77
C VAL A 451 -32.04 38.18 6.90
N GLY A 452 -32.84 37.34 7.56
CA GLY A 452 -34.29 37.17 7.49
C GLY A 452 -35.07 37.64 6.26
N THR A 453 -35.68 36.69 5.55
CA THR A 453 -37.13 36.73 5.29
C THR A 453 -37.67 35.35 4.95
N LYS A 454 -38.91 35.12 5.40
CA LYS A 454 -39.69 33.90 5.30
C LYS A 454 -40.18 33.71 3.86
N ALA A 455 -39.73 32.67 3.15
CA ALA A 455 -40.36 32.20 1.93
C ALA A 455 -40.17 30.68 1.72
N THR A 456 -41.31 29.99 1.86
CA THR A 456 -41.74 28.74 1.20
C THR A 456 -40.71 27.72 0.74
N ALA A 457 -40.67 26.60 1.49
CA ALA A 457 -39.97 25.38 1.16
C ALA A 457 -40.50 24.72 -0.14
N VAL A 458 -39.55 24.30 -0.99
CA VAL A 458 -39.74 23.26 -2.01
C VAL A 458 -39.06 22.00 -1.44
N PRO A 459 -39.65 20.80 -1.54
CA PRO A 459 -39.24 19.67 -0.72
C PRO A 459 -37.86 19.15 -1.14
N ALA A 460 -36.88 19.32 -0.25
CA ALA A 460 -35.64 18.57 -0.28
C ALA A 460 -35.97 17.08 -0.13
N LYS A 461 -35.56 16.27 -1.11
CA LYS A 461 -35.65 14.81 -1.01
C LYS A 461 -34.66 14.37 0.07
N ALA A 462 -35.20 13.83 1.16
CA ALA A 462 -34.46 13.41 2.34
C ALA A 462 -33.26 12.50 1.99
N SER A 463 -32.07 12.96 2.37
CA SER A 463 -30.99 12.05 2.75
C SER A 463 -31.47 11.29 3.97
N SER A 464 -31.38 9.96 3.96
CA SER A 464 -31.86 9.11 5.05
C SER A 464 -30.96 9.11 6.29
N GLY A 465 -29.90 9.92 6.29
CA GLY A 465 -28.94 10.05 7.39
C GLY A 465 -29.26 11.21 8.33
N SER A 466 -28.99 11.01 9.61
CA SER A 466 -29.08 12.07 10.63
C SER A 466 -27.76 12.82 10.74
N GLU A 467 -27.81 14.10 11.12
CA GLU A 467 -26.61 14.86 11.51
C GLU A 467 -26.30 14.62 12.99
N ILE A 468 -25.04 14.29 13.30
CA ILE A 468 -24.52 14.07 14.65
C ILE A 468 -23.45 15.11 14.93
N LEU A 469 -23.69 15.95 15.94
CA LEU A 469 -22.78 17.02 16.32
C LEU A 469 -21.78 16.56 17.39
N VAL A 470 -20.50 16.89 17.18
CA VAL A 470 -19.41 16.69 18.14
C VAL A 470 -18.71 18.03 18.36
N GLN A 471 -18.68 18.50 19.60
CA GLN A 471 -17.97 19.71 19.97
C GLN A 471 -16.51 19.39 20.31
N VAL A 472 -15.57 20.18 19.77
CA VAL A 472 -14.13 20.01 19.96
C VAL A 472 -13.61 21.20 20.76
N GLY A 473 -13.04 20.93 21.92
CA GLY A 473 -12.52 21.98 22.80
C GLY A 473 -13.61 22.82 23.47
N ALA A 474 -14.77 22.25 23.77
CA ALA A 474 -15.82 22.92 24.54
C ALA A 474 -15.29 23.36 25.91
N ASP A 475 -15.70 24.54 26.39
CA ASP A 475 -15.31 25.12 27.68
C ASP A 475 -13.78 25.15 27.93
N ASP A 476 -12.99 25.45 26.88
CA ASP A 476 -11.53 25.43 26.90
C ASP A 476 -10.91 24.06 27.30
N SER A 477 -11.67 22.97 27.23
CA SER A 477 -11.21 21.62 27.58
C SER A 477 -10.40 20.95 26.44
N LEU A 478 -9.66 19.88 26.74
CA LEU A 478 -8.96 19.06 25.73
C LEU A 478 -9.79 17.82 25.36
N THR A 479 -11.05 18.03 24.95
CA THR A 479 -11.99 16.92 24.73
C THR A 479 -12.79 17.05 23.44
N PHE A 480 -13.27 15.90 22.96
CA PHE A 480 -14.41 15.79 22.06
C PHE A 480 -15.67 15.54 22.91
N SER A 481 -16.77 16.24 22.62
CA SER A 481 -18.03 16.14 23.37
C SER A 481 -19.21 15.94 22.41
N PRO A 482 -19.86 14.77 22.42
CA PRO A 482 -19.51 13.57 23.20
C PRO A 482 -18.16 12.96 22.75
N SER A 483 -17.48 12.26 23.65
CA SER A 483 -16.16 11.66 23.38
C SER A 483 -16.24 10.41 22.50
N ASN A 484 -17.44 9.86 22.34
CA ASN A 484 -17.71 8.77 21.45
C ASN A 484 -19.18 8.75 21.02
N ILE A 485 -19.46 8.24 19.83
CA ILE A 485 -20.82 8.19 19.26
C ILE A 485 -21.14 6.85 18.62
N SER A 486 -22.44 6.62 18.42
CA SER A 486 -22.95 5.59 17.52
C SER A 486 -23.64 6.26 16.33
N ALA A 487 -23.31 5.84 15.11
CA ALA A 487 -23.76 6.42 13.86
C ALA A 487 -24.04 5.32 12.83
N LYS A 488 -25.06 5.51 11.99
CA LYS A 488 -25.44 4.59 10.91
C LYS A 488 -24.80 5.02 9.60
N ALA A 489 -24.74 4.09 8.64
CA ALA A 489 -24.31 4.43 7.29
C ALA A 489 -25.29 5.46 6.69
N GLY A 490 -24.76 6.57 6.19
CA GLY A 490 -25.49 7.73 5.72
C GLY A 490 -25.55 8.89 6.73
N ASP A 491 -25.28 8.67 8.02
CA ASP A 491 -25.25 9.77 9.00
C ASP A 491 -24.06 10.71 8.72
N THR A 492 -24.26 12.01 8.90
CA THR A 492 -23.19 13.02 8.80
C THR A 492 -22.69 13.35 10.19
N VAL A 493 -21.39 13.21 10.41
CA VAL A 493 -20.75 13.60 11.68
C VAL A 493 -20.11 14.97 11.48
N THR A 494 -20.57 15.96 12.25
CA THR A 494 -20.11 17.36 12.19
C THR A 494 -19.36 17.72 13.46
N PHE A 495 -18.09 18.11 13.31
CA PHE A 495 -17.23 18.59 14.38
C PHE A 495 -17.25 20.12 14.43
N GLN A 496 -17.58 20.70 15.59
CA GLN A 496 -17.54 22.14 15.85
C GLN A 496 -16.33 22.49 16.73
N PHE A 497 -15.42 23.32 16.22
CA PHE A 497 -14.21 23.71 16.95
C PHE A 497 -14.47 25.00 17.74
N LEU A 498 -14.49 24.90 19.07
CA LEU A 498 -14.96 25.97 19.95
C LEU A 498 -13.85 26.79 20.61
N SER A 499 -12.66 26.21 20.79
CA SER A 499 -11.52 26.90 21.39
C SER A 499 -10.20 26.29 20.95
N LYS A 500 -9.09 26.99 21.21
CA LYS A 500 -7.70 26.55 21.00
C LYS A 500 -7.45 26.00 19.59
N ASN A 501 -6.37 25.26 19.39
CA ASN A 501 -6.07 24.64 18.10
C ASN A 501 -6.20 23.14 18.24
N HIS A 502 -7.14 22.54 17.52
CA HIS A 502 -7.37 21.09 17.56
C HIS A 502 -7.42 20.52 16.15
N SER A 503 -7.52 19.20 16.06
CA SER A 503 -7.76 18.50 14.79
C SER A 503 -8.61 17.27 15.05
N VAL A 504 -9.29 16.80 14.00
CA VAL A 504 -9.95 15.50 13.93
C VAL A 504 -9.13 14.69 12.94
N THR A 505 -8.26 13.84 13.47
CA THR A 505 -7.33 13.06 12.65
C THR A 505 -7.59 11.58 12.88
N GLN A 506 -7.94 10.84 11.83
CA GLN A 506 -8.20 9.42 11.93
C GLN A 506 -6.90 8.65 12.20
N THR A 507 -7.02 7.64 13.06
CA THR A 507 -5.93 6.75 13.46
C THR A 507 -6.44 5.32 13.63
N THR A 508 -5.54 4.42 14.02
CA THR A 508 -5.88 3.06 14.44
C THR A 508 -6.07 2.98 15.95
N PHE A 509 -6.84 1.99 16.42
CA PHE A 509 -6.99 1.73 17.84
C PHE A 509 -5.65 1.43 18.56
N ALA A 510 -4.72 0.77 17.86
CA ALA A 510 -3.46 0.30 18.43
C ALA A 510 -2.41 1.41 18.55
N GLU A 511 -2.49 2.44 17.70
CA GLU A 511 -1.54 3.54 17.65
C GLU A 511 -2.29 4.90 17.72
N PRO A 512 -2.95 5.22 18.85
CA PRO A 512 -3.80 6.40 18.99
C PRO A 512 -3.10 7.73 18.69
N CYS A 513 -1.83 7.88 19.10
CA CYS A 513 -1.07 9.13 18.99
C CYS A 513 0.07 9.06 17.96
N SER A 514 0.06 8.06 17.07
CA SER A 514 1.00 7.97 15.94
C SER A 514 0.61 8.90 14.79
N SER A 515 1.35 8.81 13.68
CA SER A 515 1.03 9.53 12.45
C SER A 515 -0.43 9.25 11.98
N PRO A 516 -1.08 10.25 11.34
CA PRO A 516 -2.40 10.08 10.74
C PRO A 516 -2.48 8.84 9.86
N LEU A 517 -3.63 8.16 9.86
CA LEU A 517 -3.90 7.08 8.91
C LEU A 517 -3.84 7.63 7.48
N PHE A 518 -3.00 7.06 6.60
CA PHE A 518 -2.85 7.54 5.23
C PHE A 518 -4.16 7.36 4.44
N GLY A 519 -4.66 8.45 3.83
CA GLY A 519 -5.99 8.48 3.20
C GLY A 519 -7.17 8.43 4.19
N GLY A 520 -6.87 8.51 5.49
CA GLY A 520 -7.88 8.65 6.54
C GLY A 520 -8.44 10.06 6.64
N ILE A 521 -9.52 10.19 7.39
CA ILE A 521 -10.22 11.46 7.63
C ILE A 521 -9.32 12.39 8.45
N ASP A 522 -9.02 13.58 7.93
CA ASP A 522 -8.21 14.58 8.61
C ASP A 522 -8.79 15.99 8.36
N SER A 523 -9.23 16.66 9.43
CA SER A 523 -9.73 18.03 9.34
C SER A 523 -8.64 19.07 9.09
N GLY A 524 -7.36 18.69 9.22
CA GLY A 524 -6.27 19.64 9.44
C GLY A 524 -6.35 20.30 10.83
N PHE A 525 -5.41 21.21 11.11
CA PHE A 525 -5.44 22.04 12.31
C PHE A 525 -6.51 23.13 12.18
N GLN A 526 -7.32 23.29 13.22
CA GLN A 526 -8.44 24.22 13.29
C GLN A 526 -8.19 25.22 14.44
N PRO A 527 -7.39 26.28 14.22
CA PRO A 527 -7.03 27.23 15.26
C PRO A 527 -8.15 28.25 15.50
N ILE A 528 -8.61 28.33 16.75
CA ILE A 528 -9.61 29.30 17.21
C ILE A 528 -8.93 30.37 18.07
N ALA A 529 -9.05 31.63 17.66
CA ALA A 529 -8.54 32.76 18.42
C ALA A 529 -9.39 32.99 19.69
N PRO A 530 -8.81 33.53 20.79
CA PRO A 530 -9.59 33.94 21.96
C PRO A 530 -10.71 34.91 21.56
N ASN A 531 -11.94 34.63 22.01
CA ASN A 531 -13.15 35.41 21.68
C ASN A 531 -13.57 35.40 20.20
N ALA A 532 -13.16 34.41 19.41
CA ALA A 532 -13.66 34.26 18.05
C ALA A 532 -15.19 34.06 18.03
N THR A 533 -15.88 34.81 17.17
CA THR A 533 -17.33 34.67 16.95
C THR A 533 -17.66 33.68 15.83
N ALA A 534 -16.66 33.29 15.02
CA ALA A 534 -16.78 32.26 14.00
C ALA A 534 -16.39 30.90 14.61
N ILE A 535 -17.26 29.90 14.44
CA ILE A 535 -17.06 28.51 14.88
C ILE A 535 -16.82 27.66 13.63
N PRO A 536 -15.57 27.31 13.30
CA PRO A 536 -15.24 26.40 12.21
C PRO A 536 -15.88 25.03 12.41
N GLN A 537 -16.24 24.42 11.29
CA GLN A 537 -16.82 23.09 11.26
C GLN A 537 -16.09 22.20 10.27
N PHE A 538 -16.02 20.91 10.60
CA PHE A 538 -15.56 19.85 9.71
C PHE A 538 -16.58 18.72 9.73
N SER A 539 -17.04 18.25 8.57
CA SER A 539 -18.03 17.18 8.51
C SER A 539 -17.66 16.11 7.50
N PHE A 540 -18.15 14.89 7.75
CA PHE A 540 -18.10 13.80 6.78
C PHE A 540 -19.30 12.88 6.94
N THR A 541 -19.67 12.19 5.86
CA THR A 541 -20.74 11.19 5.86
C THR A 541 -20.17 9.80 6.14
N LEU A 542 -20.75 9.09 7.10
CA LEU A 542 -20.32 7.75 7.45
C LEU A 542 -20.82 6.76 6.40
N ASN A 543 -19.92 6.15 5.64
CA ASN A 543 -20.31 5.20 4.58
C ASN A 543 -20.46 3.75 5.08
N ASN A 544 -19.83 3.39 6.20
CA ASN A 544 -19.86 2.05 6.78
C ASN A 544 -19.98 2.13 8.31
N ALA A 545 -21.09 1.63 8.86
CA ALA A 545 -21.32 1.63 10.30
C ALA A 545 -20.77 0.40 11.04
N ASN A 546 -20.32 -0.62 10.31
CA ASN A 546 -19.89 -1.91 10.87
C ASN A 546 -18.41 -1.92 11.27
N THR A 547 -17.69 -0.81 11.08
CA THR A 547 -16.27 -0.70 11.42
C THR A 547 -16.09 0.45 12.40
N PRO A 548 -15.52 0.20 13.60
CA PRO A 548 -15.24 1.27 14.55
C PRO A 548 -14.15 2.19 14.00
N LEU A 549 -14.38 3.49 14.09
CA LEU A 549 -13.42 4.52 13.68
C LEU A 549 -12.84 5.21 14.90
N PHE A 550 -11.55 5.55 14.83
CA PHE A 550 -10.79 6.12 15.94
C PHE A 550 -10.08 7.38 15.47
N PHE A 551 -10.12 8.41 16.30
CA PHE A 551 -9.62 9.74 15.97
C PHE A 551 -8.84 10.33 17.14
N PHE A 552 -7.91 11.21 16.84
CA PHE A 552 -7.14 11.97 17.82
C PHE A 552 -6.93 13.41 17.37
N SER A 553 -6.58 14.28 18.32
CA SER A 553 -5.99 15.58 17.99
C SER A 553 -4.48 15.43 17.82
N LYS A 554 -3.97 15.68 16.62
CA LYS A 554 -2.52 15.70 16.31
C LYS A 554 -1.79 16.95 16.83
N GLN A 555 -2.49 17.82 17.56
CA GLN A 555 -1.90 19.02 18.13
C GLN A 555 -1.02 18.67 19.34
N GLY A 556 0.30 18.78 19.15
CA GLY A 556 1.28 18.65 20.21
C GLY A 556 1.07 17.39 21.07
N ALA A 557 0.91 17.58 22.38
CA ALA A 557 0.71 16.51 23.35
C ALA A 557 -0.77 16.27 23.70
N GLU A 558 -1.73 16.81 22.94
CA GLU A 558 -3.16 16.71 23.25
C GLU A 558 -3.65 15.26 23.24
N CYS A 559 -3.23 14.47 22.24
CA CYS A 559 -3.56 13.05 22.19
C CYS A 559 -3.05 12.28 23.41
N THR A 560 -1.79 12.49 23.80
CA THR A 560 -1.19 11.87 24.99
C THR A 560 -1.78 12.37 26.32
N LYS A 561 -2.63 13.40 26.27
CA LYS A 561 -3.44 13.89 27.39
C LYS A 561 -4.88 13.37 27.33
N GLY A 562 -5.16 12.38 26.48
CA GLY A 562 -6.45 11.73 26.36
C GLY A 562 -7.43 12.40 25.40
N MET A 563 -6.98 13.34 24.55
CA MET A 563 -7.84 13.98 23.53
C MET A 563 -8.02 13.07 22.31
N VAL A 564 -8.90 12.09 22.48
CA VAL A 564 -9.26 11.09 21.47
C VAL A 564 -10.79 10.97 21.32
N PHE A 565 -11.23 10.43 20.19
CA PHE A 565 -12.64 10.26 19.85
C PHE A 565 -12.85 8.95 19.07
N SER A 566 -14.04 8.35 19.19
CA SER A 566 -14.36 7.14 18.44
C SER A 566 -15.82 7.07 17.99
N ILE A 567 -16.05 6.36 16.88
CA ILE A 567 -17.37 6.10 16.30
C ILE A 567 -17.59 4.60 16.26
N ASN A 568 -18.77 4.13 16.68
CA ASN A 568 -19.21 2.73 16.56
C ASN A 568 -18.29 1.68 17.22
N GLN A 569 -17.50 2.07 18.21
CA GLN A 569 -16.82 1.15 19.12
C GLN A 569 -17.82 0.37 19.99
N ASP A 570 -17.51 -0.89 20.25
CA ASP A 570 -18.25 -1.70 21.23
C ASP A 570 -17.75 -1.35 22.65
N PRO A 571 -18.61 -0.81 23.54
CA PRO A 571 -18.21 -0.44 24.89
C PRO A 571 -17.79 -1.63 25.76
N ASN A 572 -18.20 -2.85 25.42
CA ASN A 572 -17.86 -4.08 26.15
C ASN A 572 -16.68 -4.84 25.53
N SER A 573 -16.12 -4.31 24.43
CA SER A 573 -14.98 -4.90 23.74
C SER A 573 -13.65 -4.43 24.31
N VAL A 574 -12.60 -5.18 24.04
CA VAL A 574 -11.20 -4.75 24.21
C VAL A 574 -10.88 -3.49 23.40
N LYS A 575 -11.71 -3.13 22.41
CA LYS A 575 -11.62 -1.88 21.63
C LYS A 575 -12.61 -0.79 22.09
N SER A 576 -12.94 -0.74 23.38
CA SER A 576 -13.80 0.32 23.94
C SER A 576 -13.13 1.70 23.89
N PHE A 577 -13.93 2.77 24.02
CA PHE A 577 -13.41 4.13 24.12
C PHE A 577 -12.44 4.29 25.30
N ALA A 578 -12.76 3.71 26.45
CA ALA A 578 -11.90 3.76 27.64
C ALA A 578 -10.54 3.09 27.38
N ALA A 579 -10.52 1.95 26.68
CA ALA A 579 -9.28 1.30 26.30
C ALA A 579 -8.49 2.14 25.27
N PHE A 580 -9.18 2.78 24.33
CA PHE A 580 -8.56 3.67 23.35
C PHE A 580 -7.92 4.91 24.01
N GLN A 581 -8.62 5.53 24.95
CA GLN A 581 -8.12 6.66 25.72
C GLN A 581 -6.92 6.27 26.60
N ALA A 582 -6.98 5.11 27.26
CA ALA A 582 -5.86 4.60 28.04
C ALA A 582 -4.62 4.32 27.16
N ASN A 583 -4.81 3.78 25.95
CA ASN A 583 -3.72 3.59 24.99
C ASN A 583 -3.10 4.93 24.56
N ALA A 584 -3.91 5.97 24.40
CA ALA A 584 -3.45 7.31 24.02
C ALA A 584 -2.59 7.94 25.11
N GLU A 585 -3.04 7.85 26.36
CA GLU A 585 -2.31 8.36 27.52
C GLU A 585 -1.01 7.60 27.80
N ALA A 586 -0.95 6.32 27.40
CA ALA A 586 0.25 5.48 27.52
C ALA A 586 1.28 5.70 26.40
N ASP A 587 0.93 6.36 25.29
CA ASP A 587 1.79 6.62 24.13
C ASP A 587 2.77 7.78 24.41
N ILE A 588 3.65 7.61 25.41
CA ILE A 588 4.64 8.62 25.80
C ILE A 588 5.82 8.62 24.81
N ARG A 589 5.74 9.44 23.77
CA ARG A 589 6.92 9.84 22.98
C ARG A 589 7.48 11.17 23.48
N PRO A 590 8.82 11.30 23.67
CA PRO A 590 9.43 12.57 24.04
C PRO A 590 9.28 13.58 22.90
N ALA A 591 8.71 14.74 23.21
CA ALA A 591 8.58 15.87 22.28
C ALA A 591 9.93 16.16 21.60
N ALA A 592 9.89 16.35 20.28
CA ALA A 592 11.04 16.73 19.46
C ALA A 592 11.71 17.99 20.04
N LYS A 593 12.82 17.83 20.78
CA LYS A 593 13.63 18.95 21.26
C LYS A 593 14.41 19.50 20.07
N GLY A 594 14.09 20.74 19.70
CA GLY A 594 14.82 21.53 18.71
C GLY A 594 16.33 21.51 18.99
N ASN A 595 17.08 21.16 17.95
CA ASN A 595 18.52 21.10 17.95
C ASN A 595 19.10 22.52 18.04
N LYS A 596 19.52 22.96 19.25
CA LYS A 596 20.50 24.05 19.40
C LYS A 596 21.85 23.46 19.78
N ARG A 597 22.66 23.13 18.76
CA ARG A 597 24.11 22.99 18.93
C ARG A 597 24.73 24.38 19.04
N GLY A 598 25.55 24.56 20.08
CA GLY A 598 26.57 25.61 20.10
C GLY A 598 26.87 26.13 21.49
N ARG A 599 27.83 25.51 22.19
CA ARG A 599 29.15 26.09 22.49
C ARG A 599 29.82 25.27 23.59
N ARG A 600 30.79 24.43 23.19
CA ARG A 600 31.79 23.90 24.12
C ARG A 600 32.58 25.09 24.66
N VAL A 601 32.61 25.24 25.98
CA VAL A 601 33.69 25.95 26.66
C VAL A 601 34.36 24.92 27.56
N HIS A 602 35.62 24.66 27.29
CA HIS A 602 36.51 23.88 28.15
C HIS A 602 36.74 24.65 29.45
N ALA A 603 36.57 23.99 30.58
CA ALA A 603 37.30 24.30 31.80
C ALA A 603 37.60 22.99 32.53
N ARG A 604 38.89 22.66 32.58
CA ARG A 604 39.45 21.65 33.49
C ARG A 604 39.29 22.17 34.91
N ASP A 605 38.92 21.31 35.86
CA ASP A 605 39.70 21.29 37.10
C ASP A 605 39.67 19.92 37.80
N PHE A 606 40.85 19.56 38.28
CA PHE A 606 41.18 18.38 39.05
C PHE A 606 40.90 18.67 40.52
N SER A 607 40.25 17.75 41.25
CA SER A 607 40.73 17.25 42.57
C SER A 607 39.64 16.59 43.42
N LYS A 608 40.05 15.44 44.01
CA LYS A 608 39.70 14.94 45.36
C LYS A 608 38.28 14.35 45.53
N VAL A 609 38.03 13.24 46.23
CA VAL A 609 38.80 12.51 47.27
C VAL A 609 38.23 11.09 47.40
N VAL A 610 39.11 10.14 47.70
CA VAL A 610 38.82 8.79 48.21
C VAL A 610 38.29 8.89 49.64
N GLY A 611 37.16 8.25 49.97
CA GLY A 611 36.80 8.05 51.37
C GLY A 611 35.37 7.59 51.64
N LYS A 612 35.25 6.28 51.89
CA LYS A 612 34.17 5.51 52.55
C LYS A 612 32.81 5.39 51.87
#